data_AF-A0A1U7HJB8-F1
#
_entry.id   AF-A0A1U7HJB8-F1
#
_cell.length_a   1.000
_cell.length_b   1.000
_cell.length_c   1.000
_cell.angle_alpha   90.00
_cell.angle_beta   90.00
_cell.angle_gamma   90.00
#
_symmetry.space_group_name_H-M   'P 1'
#
loop_
_entity.id
_entity.type
_entity.pdbx_description
1 polymer ?
#
loop_
_entity_poly.entity_id
_entity_poly.type
_entity_poly.pdbx_seq_one_letter_code
_entity_poly.pdbx_strand_id
1 'polypeptide(L)'
;MTNQHNKNQIILRFEDEFREHREDLSAIRLTTDKYLWLGSDETSSIERLTYNSDLQLFTEHKQFRVKDFIDLPATEEQEIDIEGMAYVEPYLWFVGSHSWKRKKPKPDKTNEKNVSRLTKLESEPNRYLLGKIPLINGELYKTFTPEGGETLTAAKLKITPRGNVLMDALANDPHLGSYIDAAIPGKENGFDIEGLAVYENRIYLGMRGPVLRGWAVMLEIELENSSPETLTLKAIGTEGQQYKKHFIYLKGLGVRDLCLAGEDLLILAGPTMDLDGPVQVYRLEKGVHLSENSLSQPQAELDIPYGDGDDHAEGITLLDDVTSVHSLLVLYDAPARSRLQGEGDVVADIFYLS
;
A
#
# COMPACT_ATOMS: atom_id res chain seq x y z
N MET A 1 -11.51 11.86 -33.24
CA MET A 1 -12.79 11.38 -32.72
C MET A 1 -12.76 11.66 -31.23
N THR A 2 -13.61 12.58 -30.77
CA THR A 2 -13.69 13.01 -29.37
C THR A 2 -14.14 11.82 -28.51
N ASN A 3 -13.21 11.26 -27.74
CA ASN A 3 -13.53 10.31 -26.67
C ASN A 3 -14.51 11.01 -25.72
N GLN A 4 -15.74 10.52 -25.66
CA GLN A 4 -16.62 10.80 -24.53
C GLN A 4 -15.91 10.19 -23.32
N HIS A 5 -15.33 11.03 -22.45
CA HIS A 5 -14.90 10.58 -21.14
C HIS A 5 -16.11 9.97 -20.44
N ASN A 6 -16.05 8.66 -20.17
CA ASN A 6 -16.92 8.05 -19.18
C ASN A 6 -16.72 8.83 -17.88
N LYS A 7 -17.78 9.40 -17.32
CA LYS A 7 -17.70 10.23 -16.10
C LYS A 7 -17.20 9.48 -14.86
N ASN A 8 -17.03 8.16 -14.97
CA ASN A 8 -16.61 7.26 -13.91
C ASN A 8 -15.21 6.69 -14.17
N GLN A 9 -14.42 7.31 -15.04
CA GLN A 9 -13.09 6.84 -15.40
C GLN A 9 -12.13 8.03 -15.57
N ILE A 10 -10.88 7.81 -15.22
CA ILE A 10 -9.81 8.79 -15.41
C ILE A 10 -8.56 8.12 -15.96
N ILE A 11 -7.84 8.84 -16.81
CA ILE A 11 -6.60 8.37 -17.41
C ILE A 11 -5.43 8.75 -16.49
N LEU A 12 -4.57 7.77 -16.24
CA LEU A 12 -3.25 7.96 -15.64
C LEU A 12 -2.22 7.80 -16.75
N ARG A 13 -1.49 8.86 -17.05
CA ARG A 13 -0.48 8.89 -18.13
C ARG A 13 0.92 8.82 -17.55
N PHE A 14 1.58 7.69 -17.80
CA PHE A 14 2.97 7.46 -17.43
C PHE A 14 3.92 7.77 -18.59
N GLU A 15 5.11 8.23 -18.21
CA GLU A 15 6.17 8.60 -19.15
C GLU A 15 7.44 7.78 -18.84
N ASP A 16 8.37 7.78 -19.79
CA ASP A 16 9.68 7.12 -19.66
C ASP A 16 9.62 5.62 -19.33
N GLU A 17 10.60 5.11 -18.59
CA GLU A 17 10.81 3.69 -18.32
C GLU A 17 9.67 3.08 -17.49
N PHE A 18 8.99 3.88 -16.66
CA PHE A 18 7.88 3.40 -15.83
C PHE A 18 6.65 2.98 -16.64
N ARG A 19 6.56 3.34 -17.93
CA ARG A 19 5.48 2.86 -18.80
C ARG A 19 5.34 1.35 -18.80
N GLU A 20 6.43 0.61 -18.67
CA GLU A 20 6.42 -0.85 -18.63
C GLU A 20 5.81 -1.40 -17.33
N HIS A 21 5.77 -0.60 -16.27
CA HIS A 21 5.26 -0.94 -14.93
C HIS A 21 3.86 -0.36 -14.64
N ARG A 22 3.19 0.23 -15.63
CA ARG A 22 1.83 0.76 -15.47
C ARG A 22 0.77 -0.32 -15.22
N GLU A 23 1.16 -1.58 -15.31
CA GLU A 23 0.34 -2.77 -15.07
C GLU A 23 0.49 -3.30 -13.63
N ASP A 24 1.45 -2.76 -12.88
CA ASP A 24 1.98 -3.30 -11.62
C ASP A 24 1.73 -2.31 -10.46
N LEU A 25 0.62 -1.56 -10.50
CA LEU A 25 0.31 -0.49 -9.54
C LEU A 25 -0.40 -1.04 -8.31
N SER A 26 0.13 -0.76 -7.12
CA SER A 26 -0.41 -1.29 -5.86
C SER A 26 -0.79 -0.20 -4.84
N ALA A 27 0.09 0.77 -4.59
CA ALA A 27 -0.20 1.86 -3.64
C ALA A 27 -0.65 3.15 -4.33
N ILE A 28 -1.52 3.92 -3.67
CA ILE A 28 -1.98 5.22 -4.17
C ILE A 28 -2.25 6.24 -3.06
N ARG A 29 -1.89 7.50 -3.30
CA ARG A 29 -2.35 8.61 -2.48
C ARG A 29 -2.51 9.92 -3.25
N LEU A 30 -3.70 10.50 -3.21
CA LEU A 30 -3.93 11.89 -3.64
C LEU A 30 -3.59 12.87 -2.51
N THR A 31 -2.89 13.95 -2.85
CA THR A 31 -2.69 15.12 -1.97
C THR A 31 -3.61 16.27 -2.35
N THR A 32 -3.78 17.22 -1.42
CA THR A 32 -4.58 18.44 -1.62
C THR A 32 -4.08 19.31 -2.78
N ASP A 33 -2.78 19.23 -3.11
CA ASP A 33 -2.17 19.90 -4.26
C ASP A 33 -2.42 19.16 -5.59
N LYS A 34 -3.26 18.12 -5.58
CA LYS A 34 -3.65 17.30 -6.73
C LYS A 34 -2.49 16.54 -7.37
N TYR A 35 -1.54 16.13 -6.54
CA TYR A 35 -0.54 15.15 -6.91
C TYR A 35 -1.02 13.76 -6.53
N LEU A 36 -1.02 12.86 -7.51
CA LEU A 36 -1.30 11.44 -7.33
C LEU A 36 0.01 10.69 -7.18
N TRP A 37 0.28 10.24 -5.96
CA TRP A 37 1.46 9.44 -5.62
C TRP A 37 1.13 7.97 -5.74
N LEU A 38 2.08 7.19 -6.27
CA LEU A 38 1.85 5.81 -6.69
C LEU A 38 3.05 4.94 -6.29
N GLY A 39 2.75 3.71 -5.89
CA GLY A 39 3.72 2.63 -5.67
C GLY A 39 3.45 1.46 -6.62
N SER A 40 4.44 0.57 -6.73
CA SER A 40 4.36 -0.63 -7.57
C SER A 40 5.04 -1.81 -6.88
N ASP A 41 4.59 -3.02 -7.20
CA ASP A 41 5.15 -4.28 -6.70
C ASP A 41 6.44 -4.71 -7.43
N GLU A 42 6.73 -4.14 -8.61
CA GLU A 42 7.88 -4.52 -9.46
C GLU A 42 9.06 -3.52 -9.40
N THR A 43 8.95 -2.41 -8.65
CA THR A 43 9.99 -1.36 -8.62
C THR A 43 10.46 -0.96 -7.21
N SER A 44 11.49 -0.12 -7.14
CA SER A 44 12.01 0.50 -5.90
C SER A 44 11.85 2.04 -5.90
N SER A 45 10.97 2.55 -6.74
CA SER A 45 10.67 3.98 -6.91
C SER A 45 9.25 4.31 -6.45
N ILE A 46 9.04 5.60 -6.20
CA ILE A 46 7.74 6.21 -5.98
C ILE A 46 7.46 7.10 -7.18
N GLU A 47 6.26 6.97 -7.74
CA GLU A 47 5.86 7.76 -8.90
C GLU A 47 4.89 8.87 -8.47
N ARG A 48 4.86 9.94 -9.27
CA ARG A 48 3.94 11.07 -9.07
C ARG A 48 3.36 11.52 -10.40
N LEU A 49 2.03 11.60 -10.46
CA LEU A 49 1.31 12.30 -11.52
C LEU A 49 0.67 13.59 -10.98
N THR A 50 0.43 14.54 -11.87
CA THR A 50 -0.24 15.81 -11.59
C THR A 50 -1.58 15.84 -12.31
N TYR A 51 -2.64 16.21 -11.61
CA TYR A 51 -3.94 16.39 -12.25
C TYR A 51 -3.95 17.59 -13.19
N ASN A 52 -4.29 17.36 -14.46
CA ASN A 52 -4.49 18.40 -15.45
C ASN A 52 -6.00 18.66 -15.63
N SER A 53 -6.48 19.84 -15.23
CA SER A 53 -7.91 20.18 -15.27
C SER A 53 -8.45 20.37 -16.69
N ASP A 54 -7.61 20.84 -17.63
CA ASP A 54 -8.03 21.11 -19.00
C ASP A 54 -8.21 19.81 -19.79
N LEU A 55 -7.36 18.82 -19.51
CA LEU A 55 -7.40 17.49 -20.14
C LEU A 55 -8.19 16.46 -19.33
N GLN A 56 -8.55 16.76 -18.07
CA GLN A 56 -9.25 15.88 -17.15
C GLN A 56 -8.56 14.51 -16.95
N LEU A 57 -7.24 14.53 -16.78
CA LEU A 57 -6.43 13.33 -16.58
C LEU A 57 -5.23 13.61 -15.67
N PHE A 58 -4.61 12.57 -15.14
CA PHE A 58 -3.33 12.65 -14.42
C PHE A 58 -2.17 12.44 -15.40
N THR A 59 -1.19 13.35 -15.40
CA THR A 59 -0.03 13.37 -16.32
C THR A 59 1.18 14.02 -15.66
N GLU A 60 2.16 14.54 -16.41
CA GLU A 60 3.38 15.14 -15.87
C GLU A 60 4.09 14.21 -14.88
N HIS A 61 4.33 12.99 -15.38
CA HIS A 61 4.93 11.91 -14.63
C HIS A 61 6.32 12.28 -14.11
N LYS A 62 6.56 11.99 -12.83
CA LYS A 62 7.87 12.08 -12.20
C LYS A 62 8.16 10.82 -11.40
N GLN A 63 9.38 10.33 -11.56
CA GLN A 63 9.92 9.20 -10.83
C GLN A 63 10.89 9.64 -9.73
N PHE A 64 10.72 9.06 -8.55
CA PHE A 64 11.55 9.29 -7.37
C PHE A 64 12.14 7.97 -6.89
N ARG A 65 13.46 7.77 -7.02
CA ARG A 65 14.12 6.56 -6.53
C ARG A 65 14.25 6.63 -5.02
N VAL A 66 13.70 5.65 -4.30
CA VAL A 66 13.69 5.67 -2.83
C VAL A 66 15.11 5.71 -2.26
N LYS A 67 16.08 5.07 -2.92
CA LYS A 67 17.49 5.05 -2.51
C LYS A 67 18.15 6.44 -2.43
N ASP A 68 17.60 7.44 -3.12
CA ASP A 68 18.15 8.80 -3.11
C ASP A 68 17.80 9.53 -1.79
N PHE A 69 16.84 9.00 -1.04
CA PHE A 69 16.33 9.56 0.21
C PHE A 69 16.61 8.66 1.42
N ILE A 70 16.45 7.35 1.25
CA ILE A 70 16.55 6.34 2.30
C ILE A 70 17.62 5.32 1.91
N ASP A 71 18.54 5.03 2.82
CA ASP A 71 19.49 3.93 2.65
C ASP A 71 18.72 2.61 2.56
N LEU A 72 18.85 1.84 1.48
CA LEU A 72 18.08 0.61 1.29
C LEU A 72 18.73 -0.59 2.02
N PRO A 73 17.94 -1.54 2.57
CA PRO A 73 18.48 -2.77 3.18
C PRO A 73 19.25 -3.68 2.21
N ALA A 74 18.92 -3.62 0.92
CA ALA A 74 19.58 -4.32 -0.17
C ALA A 74 19.76 -3.39 -1.38
N THR A 75 20.25 -3.94 -2.49
CA THR A 75 20.46 -3.18 -3.72
C THR A 75 19.12 -2.74 -4.31
N GLU A 76 19.12 -1.69 -5.14
CA GLU A 76 17.88 -1.11 -5.69
C GLU A 76 17.18 -1.98 -6.75
N GLU A 77 17.87 -2.99 -7.26
CA GLU A 77 17.34 -3.99 -8.17
C GLU A 77 16.42 -5.00 -7.46
N GLN A 78 16.41 -5.01 -6.12
CA GLN A 78 15.39 -5.70 -5.35
C GLN A 78 14.21 -4.75 -5.13
N GLU A 79 13.02 -5.23 -5.43
CA GLU A 79 11.80 -4.45 -5.33
C GLU A 79 11.52 -4.10 -3.86
N ILE A 80 10.90 -2.94 -3.64
CA ILE A 80 10.39 -2.60 -2.31
C ILE A 80 9.02 -3.24 -2.09
N ASP A 81 8.30 -3.56 -3.17
CA ASP A 81 6.92 -4.04 -3.11
C ASP A 81 6.05 -3.00 -2.39
N ILE A 82 5.98 -1.77 -2.93
CA ILE A 82 5.33 -0.64 -2.22
C ILE A 82 3.83 -0.81 -2.29
N GLU A 83 3.25 -1.44 -1.27
CA GLU A 83 1.82 -1.77 -1.24
C GLU A 83 0.95 -0.68 -0.59
N GLY A 84 1.50 0.07 0.37
CA GLY A 84 0.73 1.06 1.11
C GLY A 84 1.35 2.45 1.10
N MET A 85 0.51 3.48 1.00
CA MET A 85 0.94 4.89 0.97
C MET A 85 -0.01 5.82 1.74
N ALA A 86 0.56 6.76 2.48
CA ALA A 86 -0.20 7.78 3.19
C ALA A 86 0.50 9.14 3.13
N TYR A 87 -0.27 10.22 3.22
CA TYR A 87 0.27 11.57 3.29
C TYR A 87 -0.26 12.28 4.53
N VAL A 88 0.67 12.72 5.38
CA VAL A 88 0.39 13.60 6.51
C VAL A 88 1.48 14.64 6.52
N GLU A 89 1.10 15.89 6.26
CA GLU A 89 2.04 17.00 6.09
C GLU A 89 3.05 17.04 7.27
N PRO A 90 4.36 17.16 7.00
CA PRO A 90 5.01 17.35 5.69
C PRO A 90 5.58 16.07 5.06
N TYR A 91 5.08 14.88 5.41
CA TYR A 91 5.69 13.60 5.01
C TYR A 91 4.77 12.76 4.12
N LEU A 92 5.35 12.21 3.06
CA LEU A 92 4.83 11.03 2.39
C LEU A 92 5.34 9.78 3.11
N TRP A 93 4.42 8.91 3.49
CA TRP A 93 4.67 7.63 4.13
C TRP A 93 4.45 6.51 3.14
N PHE A 94 5.28 5.47 3.22
CA PHE A 94 5.12 4.27 2.40
C PHE A 94 5.54 3.02 3.18
N VAL A 95 4.99 1.87 2.80
CA VAL A 95 5.31 0.58 3.40
C VAL A 95 5.46 -0.48 2.32
N GLY A 96 6.46 -1.36 2.46
CA GLY A 96 6.59 -2.57 1.66
C GLY A 96 5.71 -3.70 2.19
N SER A 97 5.53 -4.78 1.43
CA SER A 97 4.64 -5.89 1.83
C SER A 97 5.02 -6.65 3.10
N HIS A 98 6.30 -6.62 3.51
CA HIS A 98 6.85 -7.45 4.60
C HIS A 98 6.62 -8.96 4.39
N SER A 99 6.41 -9.39 3.15
CA SER A 99 5.96 -10.74 2.83
C SER A 99 7.07 -11.65 2.31
N TRP A 100 6.85 -12.95 2.48
CA TRP A 100 7.56 -13.99 1.72
C TRP A 100 6.82 -14.27 0.41
N LYS A 101 7.56 -14.70 -0.62
CA LYS A 101 7.00 -15.17 -1.90
C LYS A 101 7.45 -16.59 -2.22
N ARG A 102 6.59 -17.35 -2.91
CA ARG A 102 6.92 -18.67 -3.48
C ARG A 102 7.25 -18.52 -4.95
N LYS A 103 8.30 -19.20 -5.42
CA LYS A 103 8.64 -19.16 -6.85
C LYS A 103 7.55 -19.80 -7.70
N LYS A 104 6.93 -18.98 -8.57
CA LYS A 104 5.98 -19.44 -9.58
C LYS A 104 6.60 -20.39 -10.61
N PRO A 105 5.86 -21.39 -11.12
CA PRO A 105 6.23 -22.11 -12.33
C PRO A 105 6.54 -21.15 -13.48
N LYS A 106 7.43 -21.54 -14.40
CA LYS A 106 7.71 -20.76 -15.60
C LYS A 106 7.39 -21.58 -16.87
N PRO A 107 6.83 -20.97 -17.92
CA PRO A 107 6.48 -21.66 -19.16
C PRO A 107 7.68 -22.31 -19.88
N ASP A 108 8.88 -21.75 -19.70
CA ASP A 108 10.13 -22.21 -20.33
C ASP A 108 10.84 -23.35 -19.58
N LYS A 109 10.23 -23.90 -18.52
CA LYS A 109 10.80 -24.95 -17.67
C LYS A 109 10.01 -26.26 -17.77
N THR A 110 10.70 -27.39 -17.59
CA THR A 110 10.05 -28.70 -17.50
C THR A 110 9.23 -28.83 -16.23
N ASN A 111 8.31 -29.80 -16.19
CA ASN A 111 7.47 -30.07 -15.01
C ASN A 111 8.30 -30.36 -13.77
N GLU A 112 9.38 -31.15 -13.88
CA GLU A 112 10.25 -31.48 -12.75
C GLU A 112 10.93 -30.22 -12.19
N LYS A 113 11.39 -29.33 -13.08
CA LYS A 113 11.97 -28.04 -12.67
C LYS A 113 10.91 -27.15 -12.02
N ASN A 114 9.69 -27.10 -12.55
CA ASN A 114 8.62 -26.29 -11.99
C ASN A 114 8.14 -26.82 -10.62
N VAL A 115 8.02 -28.14 -10.45
CA VAL A 115 7.74 -28.76 -9.13
C VAL A 115 8.84 -28.41 -8.14
N SER A 116 10.12 -28.47 -8.56
CA SER A 116 11.23 -28.05 -7.69
C SER A 116 11.20 -26.55 -7.36
N ARG A 117 10.82 -25.69 -8.31
CA ARG A 117 10.65 -24.24 -8.07
C ARG A 117 9.63 -23.96 -6.98
N LEU A 118 8.49 -24.66 -6.98
CA LEU A 118 7.46 -24.50 -5.94
C LEU A 118 7.95 -24.81 -4.52
N THR A 119 9.08 -25.49 -4.34
CA THR A 119 9.70 -25.70 -3.01
C THR A 119 10.44 -24.47 -2.48
N LYS A 120 10.67 -23.45 -3.32
CA LYS A 120 11.52 -22.30 -3.00
C LYS A 120 10.68 -21.14 -2.49
N LEU A 121 10.98 -20.77 -1.25
CA LEU A 121 10.54 -19.53 -0.62
C LEU A 121 11.66 -18.50 -0.70
N GLU A 122 11.31 -17.25 -0.96
CA GLU A 122 12.23 -16.12 -0.93
C GLU A 122 11.55 -14.88 -0.35
N SER A 123 12.35 -13.95 0.15
CA SER A 123 11.92 -12.63 0.57
C SER A 123 13.12 -11.70 0.35
N GLU A 124 12.84 -10.45 0.02
CA GLU A 124 13.84 -9.44 -0.30
C GLU A 124 13.93 -8.44 0.85
N PRO A 125 15.12 -8.10 1.38
CA PRO A 125 15.26 -7.15 2.48
C PRO A 125 14.55 -5.80 2.27
N ASN A 126 14.44 -5.34 1.03
CA ASN A 126 13.75 -4.08 0.71
C ASN A 126 12.24 -4.13 0.99
N ARG A 127 11.61 -5.32 0.97
CA ARG A 127 10.18 -5.51 1.30
C ARG A 127 9.81 -5.17 2.75
N TYR A 128 10.78 -5.04 3.64
CA TYR A 128 10.57 -4.72 5.07
C TYR A 128 10.76 -3.24 5.40
N LEU A 129 10.64 -2.37 4.39
CA LEU A 129 10.68 -0.93 4.58
C LEU A 129 9.33 -0.40 5.07
N LEU A 130 9.38 0.41 6.12
CA LEU A 130 8.35 1.38 6.48
C LEU A 130 9.06 2.72 6.58
N GLY A 131 8.73 3.65 5.69
CA GLY A 131 9.49 4.89 5.52
C GLY A 131 8.60 6.13 5.51
N LYS A 132 9.24 7.27 5.78
CA LYS A 132 8.68 8.60 5.55
C LYS A 132 9.70 9.47 4.83
N ILE A 133 9.25 10.25 3.86
CA ILE A 133 10.09 11.17 3.09
C ILE A 133 9.44 12.56 3.11
N PRO A 134 10.17 13.64 3.48
CA PRO A 134 9.68 15.00 3.36
C PRO A 134 9.16 15.27 1.95
N LEU A 135 7.91 15.73 1.86
CA LEU A 135 7.22 16.09 0.64
C LEU A 135 6.86 17.58 0.70
N ILE A 136 7.52 18.39 -0.13
CA ILE A 136 7.35 19.84 -0.18
C ILE A 136 7.03 20.25 -1.61
N ASN A 137 5.87 20.86 -1.83
CA ASN A 137 5.43 21.38 -3.13
C ASN A 137 5.52 20.35 -4.28
N GLY A 138 5.21 19.09 -3.99
CA GLY A 138 5.25 18.02 -4.99
C GLY A 138 6.62 17.41 -5.24
N GLU A 139 7.63 17.75 -4.45
CA GLU A 139 9.01 17.22 -4.54
C GLU A 139 9.41 16.50 -3.25
N LEU A 140 10.13 15.39 -3.39
CA LEU A 140 10.70 14.63 -2.28
C LEU A 140 12.11 15.10 -1.93
N TYR A 141 12.43 15.16 -0.64
CA TYR A 141 13.73 15.59 -0.14
C TYR A 141 14.30 14.61 0.88
N LYS A 142 15.61 14.35 0.79
CA LYS A 142 16.29 13.58 1.84
C LYS A 142 16.30 14.36 3.16
N THR A 143 16.58 15.65 3.06
CA THR A 143 16.50 16.61 4.17
C THR A 143 15.97 17.93 3.65
N PHE A 144 15.11 18.59 4.42
CA PHE A 144 14.59 19.91 4.09
C PHE A 144 14.48 20.76 5.35
N THR A 145 15.00 21.99 5.33
CA THR A 145 14.89 22.92 6.46
C THR A 145 14.01 24.09 6.03
N PRO A 146 12.75 24.16 6.49
CA PRO A 146 11.90 25.33 6.29
C PRO A 146 12.52 26.57 6.96
N GLU A 147 12.25 27.75 6.40
CA GLU A 147 12.72 29.00 7.01
C GLU A 147 12.15 29.16 8.43
N GLY A 148 13.03 29.22 9.43
CA GLY A 148 12.62 29.30 10.84
C GLY A 148 12.02 28.02 11.44
N GLY A 149 12.03 26.91 10.70
CA GLY A 149 11.51 25.60 11.14
C GLY A 149 12.61 24.60 11.51
N GLU A 150 12.18 23.44 12.00
CA GLU A 150 13.08 22.30 12.23
C GLU A 150 13.42 21.59 10.92
N THR A 151 14.62 21.01 10.84
CA THR A 151 15.01 20.18 9.71
C THR A 151 14.17 18.91 9.65
N LEU A 152 13.46 18.74 8.55
CA LEU A 152 12.78 17.52 8.16
C LEU A 152 13.78 16.55 7.54
N THR A 153 13.67 15.26 7.86
CA THR A 153 14.60 14.23 7.38
C THR A 153 13.83 12.98 6.98
N ALA A 154 14.17 12.41 5.83
CA ALA A 154 13.69 11.11 5.41
C ALA A 154 14.19 10.04 6.38
N ALA A 155 13.31 9.12 6.77
CA ALA A 155 13.63 8.11 7.76
C ALA A 155 12.95 6.79 7.46
N LYS A 156 13.59 5.68 7.86
CA LYS A 156 13.01 4.33 7.81
C LYS A 156 12.91 3.72 9.19
N LEU A 157 11.97 2.79 9.36
CA LEU A 157 11.90 1.92 10.51
C LEU A 157 13.20 1.11 10.62
N LYS A 158 13.72 1.00 11.85
CA LYS A 158 14.97 0.32 12.13
C LYS A 158 14.96 -1.12 11.60
N ILE A 159 15.90 -1.40 10.69
CA ILE A 159 16.13 -2.71 10.08
C ILE A 159 16.83 -3.63 11.08
N THR A 160 16.44 -4.90 11.06
CA THR A 160 16.99 -5.97 11.91
C THR A 160 17.16 -7.25 11.09
N PRO A 161 17.84 -8.30 11.60
CA PRO A 161 17.96 -9.56 10.86
C PRO A 161 16.63 -10.25 10.50
N ARG A 162 15.52 -9.91 11.18
CA ARG A 162 14.16 -10.40 10.87
C ARG A 162 13.42 -9.51 9.86
N GLY A 163 14.07 -8.48 9.33
CA GLY A 163 13.46 -7.45 8.50
C GLY A 163 13.53 -6.11 9.22
N ASN A 164 12.72 -5.91 10.26
CA ASN A 164 12.74 -4.69 11.07
C ASN A 164 12.21 -4.91 12.50
N VAL A 165 12.23 -3.85 13.31
CA VAL A 165 11.76 -3.88 14.70
C VAL A 165 10.27 -4.20 14.86
N LEU A 166 9.42 -3.99 13.83
CA LEU A 166 8.03 -4.43 13.84
C LEU A 166 7.95 -5.97 13.78
N MET A 167 8.72 -6.58 12.89
CA MET A 167 8.80 -8.04 12.81
C MET A 167 9.33 -8.68 14.10
N ASP A 168 10.28 -8.01 14.77
CA ASP A 168 10.77 -8.46 16.08
C ASP A 168 9.69 -8.36 17.18
N ALA A 169 8.92 -7.27 17.21
CA ALA A 169 7.83 -7.09 18.17
C ALA A 169 6.70 -8.11 17.98
N LEU A 170 6.42 -8.50 16.74
CA LEU A 170 5.35 -9.44 16.40
C LEU A 170 5.77 -10.93 16.48
N ALA A 171 7.07 -11.22 16.59
CA ALA A 171 7.59 -12.59 16.53
C ALA A 171 6.94 -13.55 17.54
N ASN A 172 6.60 -13.06 18.74
CA ASN A 172 5.94 -13.85 19.78
C ASN A 172 4.45 -13.52 19.96
N ASP A 173 3.85 -12.78 19.02
CA ASP A 173 2.42 -12.47 19.10
C ASP A 173 1.58 -13.76 19.04
N PRO A 174 0.61 -13.98 19.93
CA PRO A 174 -0.19 -15.20 19.95
C PRO A 174 -1.00 -15.50 18.70
N HIS A 175 -1.29 -14.48 17.87
CA HIS A 175 -2.05 -14.64 16.62
C HIS A 175 -1.11 -14.67 15.42
N LEU A 176 -0.11 -13.77 15.39
CA LEU A 176 0.70 -13.50 14.20
C LEU A 176 2.07 -14.18 14.22
N GLY A 177 2.64 -14.45 15.39
CA GLY A 177 3.99 -15.01 15.53
C GLY A 177 4.19 -16.32 14.76
N SER A 178 3.18 -17.20 14.80
CA SER A 178 3.24 -18.47 14.05
C SER A 178 3.31 -18.32 12.53
N TYR A 179 2.68 -17.28 11.96
CA TYR A 179 2.74 -17.00 10.53
C TYR A 179 4.10 -16.43 10.12
N ILE A 180 4.67 -15.57 10.97
CA ILE A 180 6.01 -14.98 10.81
C ILE A 180 7.07 -16.09 10.88
N ASP A 181 7.03 -16.92 11.92
CA ASP A 181 8.02 -17.97 12.13
C ASP A 181 7.95 -19.09 11.08
N ALA A 182 6.75 -19.38 10.56
CA ALA A 182 6.56 -20.35 9.48
C ALA A 182 6.97 -19.81 8.10
N ALA A 183 7.25 -18.49 7.97
CA ALA A 183 7.58 -17.83 6.71
C ALA A 183 6.58 -18.15 5.59
N ILE A 184 5.28 -18.14 5.94
CA ILE A 184 4.20 -18.43 4.98
C ILE A 184 4.18 -17.32 3.93
N PRO A 185 4.16 -17.63 2.63
CA PRO A 185 4.08 -16.62 1.59
C PRO A 185 2.81 -15.76 1.64
N GLY A 186 2.91 -14.50 1.23
CA GLY A 186 1.81 -13.54 1.23
C GLY A 186 0.56 -14.05 0.51
N LYS A 187 0.72 -14.52 -0.74
CA LYS A 187 -0.35 -15.12 -1.58
C LYS A 187 -0.80 -16.52 -1.11
N GLU A 188 -0.39 -16.95 0.07
CA GLU A 188 -0.79 -18.20 0.74
C GLU A 188 -1.36 -17.90 2.15
N ASN A 189 -1.97 -16.72 2.33
CA ASN A 189 -2.46 -16.22 3.61
C ASN A 189 -1.35 -16.04 4.67
N GLY A 190 -0.13 -15.78 4.21
CA GLY A 190 1.03 -15.44 5.04
C GLY A 190 0.99 -14.01 5.54
N PHE A 191 2.01 -13.61 6.30
CA PHE A 191 2.14 -12.22 6.78
C PHE A 191 2.36 -11.29 5.58
N ASP A 192 1.48 -10.31 5.44
CA ASP A 192 1.46 -9.40 4.30
C ASP A 192 0.73 -8.10 4.64
N ILE A 193 1.43 -6.98 4.52
CA ILE A 193 0.93 -5.63 4.79
C ILE A 193 0.69 -4.95 3.44
N GLU A 194 -0.56 -4.55 3.18
CA GLU A 194 -0.86 -3.77 1.97
C GLU A 194 -1.44 -2.40 2.32
N GLY A 195 -2.36 -2.32 3.28
CA GLY A 195 -2.96 -1.05 3.66
C GLY A 195 -2.09 -0.17 4.58
N LEU A 196 -2.04 1.13 4.29
CA LEU A 196 -1.38 2.13 5.13
C LEU A 196 -2.24 3.39 5.30
N ALA A 197 -2.59 3.72 6.54
CA ALA A 197 -3.16 5.01 6.88
C ALA A 197 -2.39 5.65 8.04
N VAL A 198 -2.34 6.99 8.07
CA VAL A 198 -1.74 7.73 9.18
C VAL A 198 -2.72 8.80 9.64
N TYR A 199 -3.00 8.80 10.94
CA TYR A 199 -3.84 9.80 11.59
C TYR A 199 -3.09 10.38 12.77
N GLU A 200 -2.80 11.69 12.72
CA GLU A 200 -1.92 12.37 13.67
C GLU A 200 -0.55 11.65 13.78
N ASN A 201 -0.26 11.00 14.90
CA ASN A 201 0.96 10.23 15.15
C ASN A 201 0.74 8.71 15.06
N ARG A 202 -0.50 8.24 14.85
CA ARG A 202 -0.84 6.82 14.74
C ARG A 202 -0.72 6.35 13.30
N ILE A 203 -0.09 5.19 13.13
CA ILE A 203 0.03 4.51 11.84
C ILE A 203 -0.80 3.23 11.92
N TYR A 204 -1.66 3.03 10.94
CA TYR A 204 -2.50 1.85 10.78
C TYR A 204 -1.98 1.04 9.60
N LEU A 205 -1.68 -0.23 9.87
CA LEU A 205 -1.18 -1.19 8.87
C LEU A 205 -2.25 -2.25 8.65
N GLY A 206 -2.89 -2.21 7.49
CA GLY A 206 -3.88 -3.18 7.07
C GLY A 206 -3.21 -4.42 6.52
N MET A 207 -3.55 -5.59 7.06
CA MET A 207 -2.96 -6.83 6.58
C MET A 207 -3.86 -7.51 5.55
N ARG A 208 -3.29 -7.81 4.39
CA ARG A 208 -3.87 -8.77 3.45
C ARG A 208 -3.91 -10.16 4.07
N GLY A 209 -2.84 -10.51 4.76
CA GLY A 209 -2.73 -11.79 5.43
C GLY A 209 -1.91 -11.68 6.72
N PRO A 210 -2.14 -12.56 7.69
CA PRO A 210 -3.17 -13.60 7.70
C PRO A 210 -4.60 -13.09 7.99
N VAL A 211 -5.58 -13.74 7.37
CA VAL A 211 -6.99 -13.69 7.76
C VAL A 211 -7.34 -14.87 8.67
N LEU A 212 -7.95 -14.57 9.81
CA LEU A 212 -8.20 -15.51 10.91
C LEU A 212 -9.69 -15.85 10.99
N ARG A 213 -10.10 -16.99 10.41
CA ARG A 213 -11.52 -17.45 10.40
C ARG A 213 -12.50 -16.35 9.91
N GLY A 214 -12.10 -15.59 8.90
CA GLY A 214 -12.90 -14.52 8.31
C GLY A 214 -12.62 -13.12 8.86
N TRP A 215 -11.72 -12.99 9.84
CA TRP A 215 -11.33 -11.73 10.45
C TRP A 215 -9.98 -11.29 9.89
N ALA A 216 -9.97 -10.17 9.17
CA ALA A 216 -8.74 -9.47 8.82
C ALA A 216 -8.16 -8.79 10.07
N VAL A 217 -6.87 -8.50 10.01
CA VAL A 217 -6.13 -7.87 11.11
C VAL A 217 -5.58 -6.54 10.62
N MET A 218 -5.68 -5.54 11.47
CA MET A 218 -5.05 -4.24 11.30
C MET A 218 -4.19 -3.96 12.54
N LEU A 219 -2.95 -3.52 12.33
CA LEU A 219 -2.06 -3.09 13.41
C LEU A 219 -2.16 -1.58 13.57
N GLU A 220 -2.14 -1.09 14.81
CA GLU A 220 -1.88 0.31 15.14
C GLU A 220 -0.50 0.41 15.79
N ILE A 221 0.34 1.31 15.30
CA ILE A 221 1.67 1.60 15.85
C ILE A 221 1.89 3.11 16.00
N GLU A 222 2.89 3.48 16.78
CA GLU A 222 3.40 4.85 16.87
C GLU A 222 4.92 4.80 16.81
N LEU A 223 5.51 5.72 16.06
CA LEU A 223 6.95 5.75 15.82
C LEU A 223 7.60 6.97 16.47
N GLU A 224 8.86 6.82 16.87
CA GLU A 224 9.72 7.91 17.30
C GLU A 224 11.10 7.82 16.65
N ASN A 225 11.78 8.96 16.55
CA ASN A 225 13.14 9.01 16.03
C ASN A 225 14.12 8.45 17.07
N SER A 226 14.81 7.36 16.73
CA SER A 226 16.01 6.91 17.46
C SER A 226 17.27 7.64 16.98
N SER A 227 17.25 8.10 15.73
CA SER A 227 18.16 9.05 15.12
C SER A 227 17.39 9.85 14.05
N PRO A 228 17.95 10.90 13.42
CA PRO A 228 17.24 11.66 12.39
C PRO A 228 16.74 10.82 11.20
N GLU A 229 17.45 9.76 10.82
CA GLU A 229 17.14 8.89 9.68
C GLU A 229 16.53 7.53 10.10
N THR A 230 16.42 7.25 11.40
CA THR A 230 16.00 5.92 11.91
C THR A 230 14.86 6.03 12.93
N LEU A 231 13.74 5.40 12.60
CA LEU A 231 12.55 5.27 13.44
C LEU A 231 12.59 4.00 14.30
N THR A 232 11.99 4.06 15.48
CA THR A 232 11.72 2.91 16.36
C THR A 232 10.27 2.95 16.85
N LEU A 233 9.77 1.81 17.34
CA LEU A 233 8.41 1.69 17.87
C LEU A 233 8.30 2.22 19.30
N LYS A 234 7.23 2.96 19.58
CA LYS A 234 6.81 3.35 20.93
C LYS A 234 5.96 2.25 21.57
N ALA A 235 6.03 2.13 22.88
CA ALA A 235 5.10 1.30 23.64
C ALA A 235 3.74 2.02 23.76
N ILE A 236 2.70 1.45 23.14
CA ILE A 236 1.37 2.06 23.04
C ILE A 236 0.23 1.11 23.41
N GLY A 237 0.51 -0.19 23.45
CA GLY A 237 -0.45 -1.22 23.81
C GLY A 237 -0.38 -1.58 25.30
N THR A 238 -1.29 -2.46 25.71
CA THR A 238 -1.29 -3.05 27.05
C THR A 238 0.04 -3.73 27.37
N GLU A 239 0.43 -3.74 28.66
CA GLU A 239 1.65 -4.40 29.13
C GLU A 239 2.96 -3.94 28.45
N GLY A 240 2.97 -2.72 27.88
CA GLY A 240 4.14 -2.16 27.22
C GLY A 240 4.34 -2.66 25.79
N GLN A 241 3.34 -3.28 25.18
CA GLN A 241 3.38 -3.70 23.79
C GLN A 241 3.62 -2.51 22.84
N GLN A 242 4.37 -2.77 21.78
CA GLN A 242 4.79 -1.76 20.79
C GLN A 242 3.79 -1.55 19.65
N TYR A 243 2.65 -2.22 19.73
CA TYR A 243 1.56 -2.18 18.76
C TYR A 243 0.24 -2.49 19.47
N LYS A 244 -0.87 -2.15 18.81
CA LYS A 244 -2.20 -2.68 19.10
C LYS A 244 -2.72 -3.45 17.90
N LYS A 245 -3.75 -4.27 18.11
CA LYS A 245 -4.42 -5.04 17.06
C LYS A 245 -5.90 -4.70 17.02
N HIS A 246 -6.43 -4.67 15.82
CA HIS A 246 -7.86 -4.54 15.54
C HIS A 246 -8.25 -5.66 14.58
N PHE A 247 -9.35 -6.35 14.87
CA PHE A 247 -9.85 -7.44 14.05
C PHE A 247 -11.15 -7.01 13.38
N ILE A 248 -11.21 -7.18 12.07
CA ILE A 248 -12.29 -6.64 11.24
C ILE A 248 -12.89 -7.79 10.45
N TYR A 249 -14.19 -8.02 10.62
CA TYR A 249 -14.87 -9.10 9.91
C TYR A 249 -15.13 -8.71 8.45
N LEU A 250 -14.22 -9.12 7.58
CA LEU A 250 -14.29 -8.89 6.13
C LEU A 250 -14.66 -10.17 5.37
N LYS A 251 -15.35 -11.10 6.04
CA LYS A 251 -15.90 -12.34 5.45
C LYS A 251 -14.87 -13.24 4.76
N GLY A 252 -13.62 -13.20 5.20
CA GLY A 252 -12.53 -13.99 4.60
C GLY A 252 -11.60 -13.21 3.69
N LEU A 253 -11.94 -11.95 3.39
CA LEU A 253 -11.09 -11.03 2.65
C LEU A 253 -10.03 -10.41 3.56
N GLY A 254 -8.85 -10.12 2.99
CA GLY A 254 -7.78 -9.34 3.61
C GLY A 254 -7.92 -7.86 3.29
N VAL A 255 -7.15 -7.01 3.96
CA VAL A 255 -7.05 -5.58 3.64
C VAL A 255 -6.05 -5.38 2.50
N ARG A 256 -6.52 -4.80 1.40
CA ARG A 256 -5.70 -4.34 0.25
C ARG A 256 -5.16 -2.94 0.45
N ASP A 257 -6.03 -2.04 0.88
CA ASP A 257 -5.62 -0.66 1.11
C ASP A 257 -6.47 0.00 2.21
N LEU A 258 -5.91 1.03 2.84
CA LEU A 258 -6.57 1.86 3.83
C LEU A 258 -6.58 3.32 3.35
N CYS A 259 -7.76 3.88 3.18
CA CYS A 259 -7.92 5.30 2.88
C CYS A 259 -8.64 6.04 4.01
N LEU A 260 -7.96 7.01 4.61
CA LEU A 260 -8.54 7.87 5.64
C LEU A 260 -9.60 8.81 5.04
N ALA A 261 -10.78 8.86 5.66
CA ALA A 261 -11.89 9.75 5.34
C ALA A 261 -12.34 10.48 6.62
N GLY A 262 -11.66 11.57 6.97
CA GLY A 262 -11.85 12.21 8.27
C GLY A 262 -11.34 11.33 9.42
N GLU A 263 -12.23 10.88 10.29
CA GLU A 263 -11.93 9.90 11.36
C GLU A 263 -12.26 8.45 10.95
N ASP A 264 -12.94 8.26 9.81
CA ASP A 264 -13.28 6.94 9.29
C ASP A 264 -12.11 6.33 8.52
N LEU A 265 -12.05 5.01 8.50
CA LEU A 265 -11.16 4.25 7.62
C LEU A 265 -11.98 3.54 6.55
N LEU A 266 -11.77 3.92 5.29
CA LEU A 266 -12.19 3.13 4.15
C LEU A 266 -11.20 1.99 3.96
N ILE A 267 -11.71 0.77 3.80
CA ILE A 267 -10.92 -0.45 3.67
C ILE A 267 -11.26 -1.06 2.32
N LEU A 268 -10.31 -1.09 1.40
CA LEU A 268 -10.41 -1.98 0.25
C LEU A 268 -10.11 -3.39 0.73
N ALA A 269 -11.03 -4.32 0.51
CA ALA A 269 -10.91 -5.70 0.95
C ALA A 269 -10.97 -6.66 -0.24
N GLY A 270 -10.05 -7.61 -0.30
CA GLY A 270 -9.92 -8.56 -1.42
C GLY A 270 -9.37 -9.94 -0.99
N PRO A 271 -9.27 -10.91 -1.92
CA PRO A 271 -8.79 -12.26 -1.63
C PRO A 271 -7.35 -12.30 -1.08
N THR A 272 -7.06 -13.15 -0.11
CA THR A 272 -5.68 -13.23 0.46
C THR A 272 -4.71 -14.08 -0.35
N MET A 273 -5.23 -14.87 -1.28
CA MET A 273 -4.48 -15.84 -2.06
C MET A 273 -4.50 -15.47 -3.55
N ASP A 274 -3.67 -16.15 -4.33
CA ASP A 274 -3.61 -16.04 -5.80
C ASP A 274 -4.89 -16.60 -6.45
N LEU A 275 -6.00 -15.85 -6.34
CA LEU A 275 -7.31 -16.16 -6.88
C LEU A 275 -8.10 -14.89 -7.21
N ASP A 276 -8.94 -14.97 -8.24
CA ASP A 276 -9.94 -13.96 -8.53
C ASP A 276 -11.15 -14.14 -7.61
N GLY A 277 -11.62 -13.05 -6.99
CA GLY A 277 -12.70 -13.14 -6.02
C GLY A 277 -13.26 -11.79 -5.60
N PRO A 278 -14.26 -11.78 -4.71
CA PRO A 278 -14.97 -10.58 -4.31
C PRO A 278 -14.03 -9.48 -3.80
N VAL A 279 -14.21 -8.28 -4.34
CA VAL A 279 -13.55 -7.06 -3.88
C VAL A 279 -14.62 -6.08 -3.41
N GLN A 280 -14.44 -5.53 -2.21
CA GLN A 280 -15.42 -4.63 -1.61
C GLN A 280 -14.72 -3.50 -0.85
N VAL A 281 -15.34 -2.31 -0.83
CA VAL A 281 -14.93 -1.22 0.05
C VAL A 281 -15.84 -1.23 1.28
N TYR A 282 -15.23 -1.27 2.46
CA TYR A 282 -15.91 -1.17 3.75
C TYR A 282 -15.61 0.17 4.41
N ARG A 283 -16.60 0.72 5.13
CA ARG A 283 -16.38 1.89 5.99
C ARG A 283 -16.33 1.47 7.44
N LEU A 284 -15.16 1.67 8.05
CA LEU A 284 -14.98 1.51 9.49
C LEU A 284 -15.12 2.87 10.16
N GLU A 285 -16.34 3.15 10.62
CA GLU A 285 -16.70 4.40 11.29
C GLU A 285 -15.81 4.66 12.50
N LYS A 286 -15.21 5.86 12.55
CA LYS A 286 -14.25 6.28 13.60
C LYS A 286 -13.15 5.24 13.83
N GLY A 287 -12.69 4.61 12.75
CA GLY A 287 -11.70 3.53 12.78
C GLY A 287 -10.38 3.92 13.44
N VAL A 288 -10.05 5.21 13.47
CA VAL A 288 -8.85 5.73 14.15
C VAL A 288 -8.99 5.81 15.68
N HIS A 289 -10.18 5.59 16.22
CA HIS A 289 -10.48 5.70 17.66
C HIS A 289 -10.85 4.35 18.31
N LEU A 290 -10.51 3.24 17.67
CA LEU A 290 -10.80 1.91 18.18
C LEU A 290 -10.05 1.62 19.48
N SER A 291 -10.69 0.87 20.37
CA SER A 291 -10.00 0.28 21.51
C SER A 291 -9.06 -0.83 21.06
N GLU A 292 -7.99 -1.07 21.82
CA GLU A 292 -7.10 -2.21 21.59
C GLU A 292 -7.87 -3.54 21.62
N ASN A 293 -7.48 -4.48 20.75
CA ASN A 293 -8.10 -5.79 20.59
C ASN A 293 -9.60 -5.72 20.24
N SER A 294 -10.02 -4.69 19.49
CA SER A 294 -11.40 -4.52 19.04
C SER A 294 -11.82 -5.57 18.02
N LEU A 295 -13.10 -5.95 18.05
CA LEU A 295 -13.76 -6.74 17.01
C LEU A 295 -14.79 -5.84 16.30
N SER A 296 -14.55 -5.52 15.03
CA SER A 296 -15.40 -4.64 14.23
C SER A 296 -16.06 -5.40 13.08
N GLN A 297 -17.30 -5.04 12.75
CA GLN A 297 -18.08 -5.65 11.65
C GLN A 297 -18.69 -4.54 10.78
N PRO A 298 -17.85 -3.81 10.00
CA PRO A 298 -18.33 -2.73 9.16
C PRO A 298 -19.26 -3.26 8.05
N GLN A 299 -20.12 -2.37 7.52
CA GLN A 299 -20.90 -2.67 6.33
C GLN A 299 -20.07 -2.38 5.08
N ALA A 300 -20.32 -3.17 4.03
CA ALA A 300 -19.79 -2.86 2.71
C ALA A 300 -20.52 -1.64 2.15
N GLU A 301 -19.75 -0.68 1.64
CA GLU A 301 -20.24 0.54 1.01
C GLU A 301 -20.27 0.40 -0.51
N LEU A 302 -19.25 -0.25 -1.09
CA LEU A 302 -19.15 -0.49 -2.53
C LEU A 302 -18.74 -1.93 -2.83
N ASP A 303 -19.30 -2.47 -3.92
CA ASP A 303 -18.77 -3.64 -4.61
C ASP A 303 -17.87 -3.17 -5.75
N ILE A 304 -16.62 -3.64 -5.78
CA ILE A 304 -15.67 -3.31 -6.83
C ILE A 304 -15.65 -4.47 -7.84
N PRO A 305 -15.91 -4.20 -9.14
CA PRO A 305 -15.78 -5.21 -10.18
C PRO A 305 -14.36 -5.76 -10.27
N TYR A 306 -14.23 -7.04 -10.56
CA TYR A 306 -12.97 -7.75 -10.80
C TYR A 306 -13.13 -8.70 -12.00
N GLY A 307 -12.03 -9.04 -12.64
CA GLY A 307 -11.98 -9.88 -13.84
C GLY A 307 -11.60 -11.35 -13.59
N ASP A 308 -11.17 -12.02 -14.66
CA ASP A 308 -10.65 -13.40 -14.65
C ASP A 308 -9.17 -13.36 -15.02
N GLY A 309 -8.31 -13.27 -13.99
CA GLY A 309 -6.89 -13.01 -14.14
C GLY A 309 -6.53 -11.56 -14.50
N ASP A 310 -7.46 -10.63 -14.38
CA ASP A 310 -7.25 -9.19 -14.57
C ASP A 310 -8.15 -8.32 -13.67
N ASP A 311 -7.90 -7.01 -13.65
CA ASP A 311 -8.62 -6.01 -12.84
C ASP A 311 -8.59 -6.35 -11.33
N HIS A 312 -7.39 -6.62 -10.81
CA HIS A 312 -7.18 -6.86 -9.38
C HIS A 312 -7.06 -5.52 -8.66
N ALA A 313 -8.13 -5.08 -8.00
CA ALA A 313 -8.08 -3.80 -7.30
C ALA A 313 -7.12 -3.87 -6.11
N GLU A 314 -6.13 -2.98 -6.07
CA GLU A 314 -5.09 -2.99 -5.03
C GLU A 314 -5.02 -1.66 -4.25
N GLY A 315 -5.33 -0.51 -4.87
CA GLY A 315 -5.22 0.81 -4.22
C GLY A 315 -6.47 1.68 -4.33
N ILE A 316 -6.77 2.45 -3.28
CA ILE A 316 -7.87 3.43 -3.25
C ILE A 316 -7.47 4.81 -2.70
N THR A 317 -8.03 5.87 -3.29
CA THR A 317 -7.87 7.22 -2.71
C THR A 317 -9.10 8.09 -2.95
N LEU A 318 -9.39 9.00 -2.01
CA LEU A 318 -10.45 9.99 -2.20
C LEU A 318 -10.08 10.98 -3.31
N LEU A 319 -11.05 11.34 -4.14
CA LEU A 319 -10.91 12.31 -5.23
C LEU A 319 -11.58 13.66 -4.94
N ASP A 320 -11.82 13.98 -3.67
CA ASP A 320 -12.57 15.17 -3.28
C ASP A 320 -11.86 16.49 -3.69
N ASP A 321 -10.54 16.48 -3.83
CA ASP A 321 -9.75 17.64 -4.31
C ASP A 321 -9.79 17.81 -5.85
N VAL A 322 -10.21 16.77 -6.56
CA VAL A 322 -10.26 16.74 -8.03
C VAL A 322 -11.69 16.84 -8.54
N THR A 323 -12.64 16.23 -7.84
CA THR A 323 -14.04 16.12 -8.23
C THR A 323 -14.94 16.82 -7.20
N SER A 324 -16.04 17.44 -7.65
CA SER A 324 -16.99 18.10 -6.74
C SER A 324 -17.96 17.14 -6.05
N VAL A 325 -17.84 15.84 -6.30
CA VAL A 325 -18.70 14.79 -5.78
C VAL A 325 -17.83 13.87 -4.94
N HIS A 326 -18.28 13.49 -3.74
CA HIS A 326 -17.51 12.60 -2.89
C HIS A 326 -17.27 11.26 -3.60
N SER A 327 -16.02 10.98 -3.94
CA SER A 327 -15.67 9.90 -4.87
C SER A 327 -14.36 9.22 -4.48
N LEU A 328 -14.23 7.96 -4.88
CA LEU A 328 -13.06 7.12 -4.71
C LEU A 328 -12.45 6.79 -6.08
N LEU A 329 -11.16 6.98 -6.24
CA LEU A 329 -10.37 6.40 -7.33
C LEU A 329 -9.92 5.00 -6.92
N VAL A 330 -10.04 4.04 -7.84
CA VAL A 330 -9.58 2.66 -7.65
C VAL A 330 -8.54 2.33 -8.72
N LEU A 331 -7.39 1.82 -8.28
CA LEU A 331 -6.33 1.27 -9.13
C LEU A 331 -6.39 -0.24 -9.19
N TYR A 332 -5.76 -0.78 -10.23
CA TYR A 332 -5.73 -2.21 -10.51
C TYR A 332 -4.30 -2.66 -10.79
N ASP A 333 -3.86 -3.70 -10.09
CA ASP A 333 -2.84 -4.62 -10.57
C ASP A 333 -3.43 -5.48 -11.70
N ALA A 334 -2.56 -5.95 -12.60
CA ALA A 334 -2.92 -6.71 -13.79
C ALA A 334 -4.16 -6.12 -14.50
N PRO A 335 -4.18 -4.82 -14.86
CA PRO A 335 -5.36 -4.20 -15.44
C PRO A 335 -5.74 -4.89 -16.75
N ALA A 336 -7.05 -5.04 -16.98
CA ALA A 336 -7.57 -5.62 -18.21
C ALA A 336 -7.00 -4.89 -19.42
N ARG A 337 -6.75 -5.61 -20.52
CA ARG A 337 -6.15 -5.03 -21.74
C ARG A 337 -6.91 -3.83 -22.30
N SER A 338 -8.21 -3.72 -22.02
CA SER A 338 -9.05 -2.57 -22.41
C SER A 338 -8.73 -1.28 -21.65
N ARG A 339 -8.13 -1.37 -20.46
CA ARG A 339 -7.67 -0.22 -19.65
C ARG A 339 -6.33 0.33 -20.13
N LEU A 340 -5.54 -0.50 -20.80
CA LEU A 340 -4.23 -0.11 -21.33
C LEU A 340 -4.41 0.59 -22.68
N GLN A 341 -4.12 1.89 -22.72
CA GLN A 341 -4.29 2.73 -23.90
C GLN A 341 -2.94 3.26 -24.39
N GLY A 342 -2.66 3.07 -25.68
CA GLY A 342 -1.39 3.50 -26.26
C GLY A 342 -0.18 2.89 -25.54
N GLU A 343 0.88 3.67 -25.40
CA GLU A 343 2.17 3.20 -24.84
C GLU A 343 2.35 3.51 -23.35
N GLY A 344 1.47 4.31 -22.74
CA GLY A 344 1.70 4.80 -21.38
C GLY A 344 0.45 5.20 -20.59
N ASP A 345 -0.74 5.08 -21.17
CA ASP A 345 -1.98 5.41 -20.48
C ASP A 345 -2.59 4.13 -19.86
N VAL A 346 -3.06 4.24 -18.63
CA VAL A 346 -3.91 3.24 -17.97
C VAL A 346 -5.17 3.92 -17.42
N VAL A 347 -6.32 3.25 -17.56
CA VAL A 347 -7.61 3.76 -17.11
C VAL A 347 -7.95 3.23 -15.72
N ALA A 348 -8.10 4.15 -14.78
CA ALA A 348 -8.60 3.89 -13.43
C ALA A 348 -10.09 4.27 -13.31
N ASP A 349 -10.80 3.62 -12.40
CA ASP A 349 -12.24 3.81 -12.21
C ASP A 349 -12.54 4.75 -11.04
N ILE A 350 -13.61 5.53 -11.18
CA ILE A 350 -14.13 6.44 -10.17
C ILE A 350 -15.47 5.92 -9.69
N PHE A 351 -15.58 5.68 -8.39
CA PHE A 351 -16.81 5.28 -7.72
C PHE A 351 -17.32 6.42 -6.84
N TYR A 352 -18.62 6.64 -6.84
CA TYR A 352 -19.25 7.65 -5.96
C TYR A 352 -19.52 7.03 -4.59
N LEU A 353 -19.13 7.76 -3.54
CA LEU A 353 -19.39 7.39 -2.15
C LEU A 353 -20.70 8.04 -1.69
N SER A 354 -21.37 7.40 -0.72
CA SER A 354 -22.69 7.82 -0.22
C SER A 354 -22.65 8.95 0.80
#